data_AF-Q0RJL3-F1
#
_entry.id   AF-Q0RJL3-F1
#
_cell.length_a   1.000
_cell.length_b   1.000
_cell.length_c   1.000
_cell.angle_alpha   90.00
_cell.angle_beta   90.00
_cell.angle_gamma   90.00
#
_symmetry.space_group_name_H-M   'P 1'
#
loop_
_entity.id
_entity.type
_entity.pdbx_description
1 polymer ?
#
loop_
_entity_poly.entity_id
_entity_poly.type
_entity_poly.pdbx_seq_one_letter_code
_entity_poly.pdbx_strand_id
1 'polypeptide(L)'
;MRVKRLAVSLAALFLTLAATLVGSAGTASAIVPVSTPSCKNNPSFPGDSGVIRLGETAQGTFVWTGAMTPVSREPGFYKISVYGGKRVLDGKNAHYPYFPHGSLPAKLAFPGRRMSISVTLTSDSGSVYHSVQNGCVM
;
A
#
# COMPACT_ATOMS: atom_id res chain seq x y z
N MET A 1 54.21 -2.52 -38.49
CA MET A 1 54.12 -3.58 -39.50
C MET A 1 52.67 -4.05 -39.57
N ARG A 2 52.10 -4.09 -40.78
CA ARG A 2 50.73 -4.53 -41.06
C ARG A 2 50.71 -6.06 -41.15
N VAL A 3 49.81 -6.72 -40.44
CA VAL A 3 49.40 -8.09 -40.78
C VAL A 3 47.90 -8.09 -41.04
N LYS A 4 47.57 -8.62 -42.21
CA LYS A 4 46.28 -8.67 -42.90
C LYS A 4 45.78 -10.11 -42.88
N ARG A 5 44.45 -10.27 -42.99
CA ARG A 5 43.66 -11.48 -43.35
C ARG A 5 43.37 -12.43 -42.17
N LEU A 6 42.26 -13.16 -42.09
CA LEU A 6 41.30 -13.61 -43.10
C LEU A 6 39.88 -13.63 -42.51
N ALA A 7 38.91 -13.31 -43.35
CA ALA A 7 37.50 -13.63 -43.15
C ALA A 7 37.26 -15.12 -43.36
N VAL A 8 36.38 -15.72 -42.54
CA VAL A 8 35.65 -16.94 -42.90
C VAL A 8 34.19 -16.70 -42.54
N SER A 9 33.36 -16.63 -43.57
CA SER A 9 31.90 -16.65 -43.49
C SER A 9 31.43 -18.02 -43.00
N LEU A 10 30.53 -18.03 -42.02
CA LEU A 10 29.61 -19.15 -41.85
C LEU A 10 28.18 -18.59 -41.82
N ALA A 11 27.52 -18.74 -42.96
CA ALA A 11 26.09 -18.60 -43.07
C ALA A 11 25.44 -19.73 -42.26
N ALA A 12 24.52 -19.39 -41.35
CA ALA A 12 23.67 -20.36 -40.69
C ALA A 12 22.24 -19.83 -40.63
N LEU A 13 21.46 -20.39 -41.55
CA LEU A 13 20.06 -20.80 -41.44
C LEU A 13 19.07 -19.88 -40.72
N PHE A 14 18.18 -19.30 -41.54
CA PHE A 14 16.82 -18.94 -41.18
C PHE A 14 16.08 -20.11 -40.50
N LEU A 15 15.62 -19.90 -39.28
CA LEU A 15 14.46 -20.61 -38.73
C LEU A 15 13.52 -19.57 -38.09
N THR A 16 12.67 -18.97 -38.91
CA THR A 16 11.56 -18.13 -38.45
C THR A 16 10.48 -19.03 -37.86
N LEU A 17 10.47 -19.18 -36.53
CA LEU A 17 9.40 -19.83 -35.80
C LEU A 17 8.25 -18.81 -35.64
N ALA A 18 7.26 -18.87 -36.51
CA ALA A 18 6.03 -18.10 -36.37
C ALA A 18 5.15 -18.76 -35.29
N ALA A 19 5.30 -18.32 -34.04
CA ALA A 19 4.39 -18.69 -32.96
C ALA A 19 3.06 -17.93 -33.14
N THR A 20 2.04 -18.63 -33.61
CA THR A 20 0.64 -18.19 -33.56
C THR A 20 0.19 -18.11 -32.10
N LEU A 21 0.37 -16.94 -31.50
CA LEU A 21 -0.29 -16.56 -30.25
C LEU A 21 -1.79 -16.44 -30.53
N VAL A 22 -2.51 -17.54 -30.33
CA VAL A 22 -3.96 -17.53 -30.16
C VAL A 22 -4.22 -16.82 -28.84
N GLY A 23 -4.35 -15.49 -28.91
CA GLY A 23 -4.74 -14.66 -27.79
C GLY A 23 -6.14 -15.05 -27.37
N SER A 24 -6.24 -15.80 -26.28
CA SER A 24 -7.48 -15.94 -25.54
C SER A 24 -7.93 -14.51 -25.20
N ALA A 25 -9.05 -14.08 -25.79
CA ALA A 25 -9.74 -12.87 -25.39
C ALA A 25 -10.25 -13.09 -23.96
N GLY A 26 -9.35 -12.92 -23.00
CA GLY A 26 -9.71 -12.84 -21.60
C GLY A 26 -10.67 -11.68 -21.49
N THR A 27 -11.90 -11.98 -21.06
CA THR A 27 -12.85 -10.97 -20.63
C THR A 27 -12.15 -10.13 -19.56
N ALA A 28 -11.67 -8.96 -19.95
CA ALA A 28 -11.21 -7.95 -19.02
C ALA A 28 -12.44 -7.55 -18.22
N SER A 29 -12.65 -8.19 -17.07
CA SER A 29 -13.64 -7.74 -16.10
C SER A 29 -13.30 -6.29 -15.80
N ALA A 30 -14.18 -5.38 -16.24
CA ALA A 30 -14.08 -3.97 -15.92
C ALA A 30 -14.02 -3.87 -14.39
N ILE A 31 -12.84 -3.54 -13.87
CA ILE A 31 -12.66 -3.24 -12.46
C ILE A 31 -13.45 -1.96 -12.25
N VAL A 32 -14.70 -2.09 -11.79
CA VAL A 32 -15.50 -0.94 -11.37
C VAL A 32 -14.67 -0.24 -10.30
N PRO A 33 -14.23 1.02 -10.51
CA PRO A 33 -13.47 1.71 -9.50
C PRO A 33 -14.38 1.86 -8.29
N VAL A 34 -14.11 1.09 -7.23
CA VAL A 34 -14.76 1.27 -5.95
C VAL A 34 -14.44 2.71 -5.54
N SER A 35 -15.46 3.57 -5.50
CA SER A 35 -15.29 4.95 -5.11
C SER A 35 -14.64 4.98 -3.73
N THR A 36 -13.55 5.75 -3.60
CA THR A 36 -12.88 5.86 -2.31
C THR A 36 -13.86 6.50 -1.31
N PRO A 37 -14.11 5.88 -0.14
CA PRO A 37 -15.12 6.38 0.79
C PRO A 37 -14.75 7.76 1.34
N SER A 38 -15.74 8.54 1.78
CA SER A 38 -15.48 9.79 2.50
C SER A 38 -15.01 9.51 3.94
N CYS A 39 -14.05 10.30 4.44
CA CYS A 39 -13.59 10.22 5.82
C CYS A 39 -14.70 10.60 6.83
N LYS A 40 -15.70 11.40 6.43
CA LYS A 40 -16.86 11.74 7.25
C LYS A 40 -17.71 10.54 7.66
N ASN A 41 -17.65 9.47 6.86
CA ASN A 41 -18.40 8.23 7.13
C ASN A 41 -17.68 7.28 8.11
N ASN A 42 -16.53 7.69 8.65
CA ASN A 42 -15.71 6.90 9.56
C ASN A 42 -15.43 5.46 9.04
N PRO A 43 -14.91 5.28 7.81
CA PRO A 43 -14.78 3.97 7.21
C PRO A 43 -13.81 3.07 7.99
N SER A 44 -14.15 1.78 8.03
CA SER A 44 -13.37 0.73 8.67
C SER A 44 -12.88 -0.28 7.63
N PHE A 45 -11.59 -0.62 7.70
CA PHE A 45 -10.90 -1.52 6.77
C PHE A 45 -10.34 -2.70 7.58
N PRO A 46 -11.11 -3.80 7.70
CA PRO A 46 -10.61 -5.02 8.34
C PRO A 46 -9.69 -5.80 7.38
N GLY A 47 -8.74 -6.53 7.94
CA GLY A 47 -8.16 -7.70 7.30
C GLY A 47 -7.45 -8.60 8.29
N ASP A 48 -6.68 -9.54 7.77
CA ASP A 48 -6.26 -10.72 8.53
C ASP A 48 -5.42 -10.37 9.77
N SER A 49 -4.63 -9.29 9.67
CA SER A 49 -3.73 -8.84 10.74
C SER A 49 -4.32 -7.76 11.64
N GLY A 50 -5.55 -7.28 11.38
CA GLY A 50 -6.13 -6.20 12.18
C GLY A 50 -7.16 -5.34 11.46
N VAL A 51 -7.45 -4.17 12.02
CA VAL A 51 -8.41 -3.21 11.48
C VAL A 51 -7.83 -1.79 11.48
N ILE A 52 -8.02 -1.10 10.35
CA ILE A 52 -7.75 0.33 10.23
C ILE A 52 -9.09 1.07 10.28
N ARG A 53 -9.19 2.13 11.08
CA ARG A 53 -10.35 3.02 11.11
C ARG A 53 -9.88 4.43 10.79
N LEU A 54 -10.51 5.04 9.81
CA LEU A 54 -10.23 6.42 9.40
C LEU A 54 -11.46 7.28 9.67
N GLY A 55 -11.25 8.58 9.87
CA GLY A 55 -12.35 9.49 10.17
C GLY A 55 -11.99 10.94 9.92
N GLU A 56 -13.00 11.79 9.99
CA GLU A 56 -12.88 13.24 9.97
C GLU A 56 -13.75 13.83 11.09
N THR A 57 -13.18 14.74 11.87
CA THR A 57 -13.95 15.51 12.86
C THR A 57 -14.73 16.64 12.19
N ALA A 58 -15.71 17.23 12.88
CA ALA A 58 -16.47 18.38 12.37
C ALA A 58 -15.59 19.59 11.96
N GLN A 59 -14.36 19.69 12.47
CA GLN A 59 -13.40 20.75 12.15
C GLN A 59 -12.47 20.39 10.97
N GLY A 60 -12.73 19.31 10.25
CA GLY A 60 -11.90 18.85 9.12
C GLY A 60 -10.58 18.22 9.55
N THR A 61 -10.47 17.76 10.80
CA THR A 61 -9.27 17.05 11.28
C THR A 61 -9.37 15.60 10.88
N PHE A 62 -8.36 15.08 10.19
CA PHE A 62 -8.26 13.65 9.91
C PHE A 62 -7.91 12.91 11.18
N VAL A 63 -8.65 11.86 11.51
CA VAL A 63 -8.38 11.00 12.66
C VAL A 63 -8.21 9.57 12.19
N TRP A 64 -7.39 8.81 12.91
CA TRP A 64 -7.12 7.43 12.55
C TRP A 64 -6.86 6.55 13.76
N THR A 65 -7.11 5.26 13.61
CA THR A 65 -6.73 4.20 14.54
C THR A 65 -6.25 3.01 13.75
N GLY A 66 -5.13 2.41 14.17
CA GLY A 66 -4.52 1.25 13.53
C GLY A 66 -4.37 0.09 14.51
N ALA A 67 -5.38 -0.76 14.60
CA ALA A 67 -5.39 -1.89 15.53
C ALA A 67 -4.87 -3.15 14.84
N MET A 68 -3.63 -3.55 15.12
CA MET A 68 -3.11 -4.85 14.68
C MET A 68 -3.38 -5.90 15.77
N THR A 69 -3.86 -7.08 15.40
CA THR A 69 -4.24 -8.15 16.33
C THR A 69 -3.26 -9.30 16.22
N PRO A 70 -2.16 -9.31 17.01
CA PRO A 70 -1.30 -10.47 17.07
C PRO A 70 -2.03 -11.65 17.69
N VAL A 71 -1.63 -12.88 17.30
CA VAL A 71 -2.29 -14.13 17.72
C VAL A 71 -2.30 -14.29 19.26
N SER A 72 -1.33 -13.70 19.95
CA SER A 72 -1.15 -13.70 21.41
C SER A 72 -1.56 -12.40 22.12
N ARG A 73 -2.09 -11.38 21.41
CA ARG A 73 -2.30 -10.01 21.93
C ARG A 73 -1.04 -9.41 22.60
N GLU A 74 0.12 -9.88 22.20
CA GLU A 74 1.40 -9.45 22.72
C GLU A 74 1.68 -7.99 22.35
N PRO A 75 2.36 -7.24 23.22
CA PRO A 75 2.91 -5.94 22.88
C PRO A 75 3.90 -6.00 21.70
N GLY A 76 4.25 -4.84 21.18
CA GLY A 76 5.32 -4.75 20.21
C GLY A 76 5.56 -3.35 19.70
N PHE A 77 6.52 -3.27 18.79
CA PHE A 77 6.90 -2.02 18.16
C PHE A 77 6.02 -1.71 16.96
N TYR A 78 5.29 -0.61 17.02
CA TYR A 78 4.52 -0.09 15.91
C TYR A 78 5.33 0.93 15.12
N LYS A 79 5.32 0.80 13.80
CA LYS A 79 5.77 1.80 12.83
C LYS A 79 4.58 2.26 12.00
N ILE A 80 4.29 3.54 12.06
CA ILE A 80 3.10 4.14 11.45
C ILE A 80 3.53 5.26 10.51
N SER A 81 2.92 5.31 9.34
CA SER A 81 3.08 6.40 8.38
C SER A 81 1.71 6.85 7.90
N VAL A 82 1.45 8.15 7.97
CA VAL A 82 0.20 8.78 7.53
C VAL A 82 0.43 9.45 6.19
N TYR A 83 -0.41 9.16 5.21
CA TYR A 83 -0.24 9.58 3.83
C TYR A 83 -1.35 10.54 3.39
N GLY A 84 -0.95 11.58 2.66
CA GLY A 84 -1.82 12.39 1.80
C GLY A 84 -1.49 12.10 0.33
N GLY A 85 -2.32 11.31 -0.34
CA GLY A 85 -1.99 10.75 -1.65
C GLY A 85 -0.78 9.83 -1.56
N LYS A 86 0.32 10.18 -2.24
CA LYS A 86 1.59 9.41 -2.23
C LYS A 86 2.61 9.95 -1.22
N ARG A 87 2.34 11.08 -0.56
CA ARG A 87 3.28 11.74 0.34
C ARG A 87 3.02 11.33 1.78
N VAL A 88 4.08 11.00 2.51
CA VAL A 88 4.04 10.89 3.97
C VAL A 88 3.88 12.30 4.54
N LEU A 89 2.87 12.49 5.38
CA LEU A 89 2.58 13.75 6.07
C LEU A 89 2.98 13.70 7.55
N ASP A 90 2.98 12.51 8.14
CA ASP A 90 3.35 12.27 9.53
C ASP A 90 3.75 10.80 9.74
N GLY A 91 4.43 10.51 10.84
CA GLY A 91 4.83 9.17 11.22
C GLY A 91 4.95 9.03 12.73
N LYS A 92 4.63 7.85 13.23
CA LYS A 92 4.68 7.54 14.66
C LYS A 92 5.31 6.18 14.86
N ASN A 93 6.34 6.15 15.70
CA ASN A 93 7.04 4.94 16.06
C ASN A 93 7.03 4.82 17.58
N ALA A 94 6.46 3.74 18.09
CA ALA A 94 6.46 3.50 19.53
C ALA A 94 6.12 2.05 19.84
N HIS A 95 6.61 1.60 20.99
CA HIS A 95 6.22 0.33 21.57
C HIS A 95 4.91 0.54 22.32
N TYR A 96 3.88 -0.22 21.98
CA TYR A 96 2.57 -0.10 22.62
C TYR A 96 2.07 -1.46 23.10
N PRO A 97 1.45 -1.52 24.30
CA PRO A 97 0.62 -2.65 24.68
C PRO A 97 -0.81 -2.54 24.11
N TYR A 98 -1.15 -1.43 23.43
CA TYR A 98 -2.49 -1.14 22.93
C TYR A 98 -2.47 -0.50 21.53
N PHE A 99 -3.66 -0.34 20.94
CA PHE A 99 -3.83 0.15 19.58
C PHE A 99 -3.46 1.64 19.42
N PRO A 100 -2.49 1.99 18.55
CA PRO A 100 -2.16 3.38 18.30
C PRO A 100 -3.28 4.13 17.57
N HIS A 101 -3.47 5.37 17.96
CA HIS A 101 -4.33 6.35 17.31
C HIS A 101 -3.59 7.68 17.16
N GLY A 102 -4.15 8.56 16.31
CA GLY A 102 -3.63 9.89 16.08
C GLY A 102 -4.53 10.73 15.20
N SER A 103 -4.08 11.94 14.90
CA SER A 103 -4.82 12.90 14.08
C SER A 103 -3.89 13.80 13.28
N LEU A 104 -4.41 14.38 12.20
CA LEU A 104 -3.76 15.43 11.41
C LEU A 104 -4.66 16.65 11.30
N PRO A 105 -4.13 17.86 11.54
CA PRO A 105 -4.91 19.07 11.45
C PRO A 105 -5.39 19.33 10.02
N ALA A 106 -6.53 20.02 9.89
CA ALA A 106 -7.17 20.32 8.60
C ALA A 106 -6.22 20.97 7.56
N LYS A 107 -5.24 21.76 8.02
CA LYS A 107 -4.21 22.36 7.14
C LYS A 107 -3.38 21.33 6.36
N LEU A 108 -3.25 20.10 6.88
CA LEU A 108 -2.56 18.98 6.26
C LEU A 108 -3.53 17.98 5.59
N ALA A 109 -4.78 17.95 6.02
CA ALA A 109 -5.82 17.03 5.55
C ALA A 109 -7.02 17.80 4.96
N PHE A 110 -6.76 18.65 3.96
CA PHE A 110 -7.79 19.51 3.38
C PHE A 110 -8.80 18.75 2.50
N PRO A 111 -10.01 19.32 2.25
CA PRO A 111 -11.06 18.67 1.47
C PRO A 111 -10.61 18.18 0.09
N GLY A 112 -11.05 16.99 -0.31
CA GLY A 112 -10.69 16.33 -1.57
C GLY A 112 -9.36 15.58 -1.53
N ARG A 113 -8.55 15.73 -0.46
CA ARG A 113 -7.31 14.98 -0.30
C ARG A 113 -7.61 13.54 0.10
N ARG A 114 -7.01 12.58 -0.62
CA ARG A 114 -7.01 11.17 -0.22
C ARG A 114 -6.06 10.97 0.97
N MET A 115 -6.59 10.48 2.08
CA MET A 115 -5.85 10.14 3.29
C MET A 115 -5.80 8.62 3.44
N SER A 116 -4.68 8.10 3.97
CA SER A 116 -4.52 6.68 4.30
C SER A 116 -3.41 6.53 5.33
N ILE A 117 -3.31 5.37 5.97
CA ILE A 117 -2.19 5.05 6.86
C ILE A 117 -1.57 3.71 6.50
N SER A 118 -0.27 3.55 6.77
CA SER A 118 0.38 2.26 6.85
C SER A 118 0.75 2.01 8.31
N VAL A 119 0.46 0.80 8.79
CA VAL A 119 0.80 0.36 10.13
C VAL A 119 1.54 -0.95 10.00
N THR A 120 2.70 -1.04 10.63
CA THR A 120 3.42 -2.30 10.83
C THR A 120 3.62 -2.49 12.30
N LEU A 121 3.27 -3.68 12.82
CA LEU A 121 3.61 -4.11 14.17
C LEU A 121 4.65 -5.22 14.07
N THR A 122 5.75 -5.08 14.79
CA THR A 122 6.66 -6.19 15.11
C THR A 122 6.43 -6.55 16.57
N SER A 123 5.83 -7.73 16.83
CA SER A 123 5.61 -8.21 18.19
C SER A 123 6.94 -8.50 18.89
N ASP A 124 6.93 -8.53 20.22
CA ASP A 124 8.15 -8.84 21.00
C ASP A 124 8.68 -10.26 20.72
N SER A 125 7.80 -11.20 20.34
CA SER A 125 8.12 -12.53 19.82
C SER A 125 8.66 -12.56 18.38
N GLY A 126 8.70 -11.42 17.68
CA GLY A 126 9.26 -11.27 16.33
C GLY A 126 8.29 -11.49 15.17
N SER A 127 7.00 -11.69 15.42
CA SER A 127 5.99 -11.75 14.35
C SER A 127 5.72 -10.36 13.78
N VAL A 128 5.53 -10.27 12.46
CA VAL A 128 5.29 -9.00 11.76
C VAL A 128 3.87 -8.97 11.19
N TYR A 129 3.16 -7.89 11.47
CA TYR A 129 1.78 -7.65 11.05
C TYR A 129 1.71 -6.37 10.24
N HIS A 130 0.96 -6.38 9.14
CA HIS A 130 0.83 -5.23 8.25
C HIS A 130 -0.62 -4.78 8.12
N SER A 131 -0.81 -3.47 7.99
CA SER A 131 -2.09 -2.87 7.66
C SER A 131 -2.60 -3.33 6.31
N VAL A 132 -3.93 -3.51 6.21
CA VAL A 132 -4.62 -3.63 4.93
C VAL A 132 -4.57 -2.35 4.11
N GLN A 133 -4.78 -2.48 2.79
CA GLN A 133 -5.02 -1.33 1.93
C GLN A 133 -6.24 -0.55 2.43
N ASN A 134 -6.06 0.75 2.58
CA ASN A 134 -7.08 1.65 3.12
C ASN A 134 -6.99 3.02 2.46
N GLY A 135 -8.01 3.83 2.71
CA GLY A 135 -7.99 5.25 2.45
C GLY A 135 -9.38 5.85 2.32
N CYS A 136 -9.49 7.13 2.61
CA CYS A 136 -10.71 7.89 2.47
C CYS A 136 -10.40 9.28 1.90
N VAL A 137 -11.42 9.98 1.38
CA VAL A 137 -11.32 11.36 0.93
C VAL A 137 -11.87 12.28 2.03
N MET A 138 -11.08 13.27 2.46
CA MET A 138 -11.51 14.36 3.36
C MET A 138 -12.59 15.22 2.69
#